data_AF-A0A921SYV8-F1
#
_entry.id   AF-A0A921SYV8-F1
#
_cell.length_a   1.000
_cell.length_b   1.000
_cell.length_c   1.000
_cell.angle_alpha   90.00
_cell.angle_beta   90.00
_cell.angle_gamma   90.00
#
_symmetry.space_group_name_H-M   'P 1'
#
loop_
_entity.id
_entity.type
_entity.pdbx_description
1 polymer ?
#
loop_
_entity_poly.entity_id
_entity_poly.type
_entity_poly.pdbx_seq_one_letter_code
_entity_poly.pdbx_strand_id
1 'polypeptide(L)'
;MNVITDFYQFKYSRDSYYIDLFINTKALLNIEQALDEILSSFYTTKDEQCAYMRLKELFKSCRQATNSTYAEVRINKCYIKYIKDLGYYFASRIEYAPLKILNEYLRVFMEEDIENISTFLNLNEDIKVRVLSNI
;
A
#
# COMPACT_ATOMS: atom_id res chain seq x y z
N MET A 1 -17.49 4.94 35.62
CA MET A 1 -17.67 4.70 34.18
C MET A 1 -16.46 5.26 33.47
N ASN A 2 -15.50 4.41 33.10
CA ASN A 2 -14.27 4.87 32.46
C ASN A 2 -14.56 5.20 31.00
N VAL A 3 -14.59 6.50 30.71
CA VAL A 3 -14.43 7.02 29.35
C VAL A 3 -12.99 6.71 28.95
N ILE A 4 -12.80 5.86 27.94
CA ILE A 4 -11.49 5.66 27.34
C ILE A 4 -11.22 6.90 26.50
N THR A 5 -10.58 7.90 27.11
CA THR A 5 -9.88 8.99 26.44
C THR A 5 -8.50 8.52 26.00
N ASP A 6 -8.11 8.97 24.82
CA ASP A 6 -6.75 9.00 24.27
C ASP A 6 -6.14 7.66 23.83
N PHE A 7 -6.49 7.23 22.62
CA PHE A 7 -5.54 6.45 21.82
C PHE A 7 -4.44 7.39 21.33
N TYR A 8 -3.32 7.44 22.06
CA TYR A 8 -2.07 7.99 21.55
C TYR A 8 -1.71 7.21 20.28
N GLN A 9 -1.89 7.85 19.13
CA GLN A 9 -1.39 7.42 17.86
C GLN A 9 0.14 7.30 17.98
N PHE A 10 0.64 6.07 18.12
CA PHE A 10 2.06 5.79 17.91
C PHE A 10 2.39 6.12 16.45
N LYS A 11 2.78 7.37 16.19
CA LYS A 11 3.58 7.76 15.04
C LYS A 11 4.85 6.89 15.10
N TYR A 12 4.99 5.97 14.16
CA TYR A 12 6.09 5.00 14.00
C TYR A 12 5.99 3.71 14.83
N SER A 13 5.14 2.79 14.37
CA SER A 13 5.46 1.36 14.39
C SER A 13 6.29 1.03 13.13
N ARG A 14 7.29 0.14 13.24
CA ARG A 14 8.02 -0.44 12.09
C ARG A 14 7.09 -1.04 11.03
N ASP A 15 5.84 -1.31 11.41
CA ASP A 15 4.76 -1.89 10.60
C ASP A 15 3.75 -0.85 10.07
N SER A 16 3.97 0.45 10.31
CA SER A 16 3.01 1.52 9.97
C SER A 16 3.70 2.68 9.24
N TYR A 17 4.38 2.38 8.14
CA TYR A 17 4.80 3.40 7.17
C TYR A 17 3.88 3.38 5.94
N TYR A 18 3.93 4.50 5.23
CA TYR A 18 3.21 4.71 3.98
C TYR A 18 4.20 4.70 2.82
N ILE A 19 3.75 4.20 1.68
CA ILE A 19 4.47 4.22 0.41
C ILE A 19 3.75 5.23 -0.47
N ASP A 20 4.49 6.24 -0.91
CA ASP A 20 4.01 7.25 -1.84
C ASP A 20 4.33 6.81 -3.28
N LEU A 21 3.31 6.77 -4.13
CA LEU A 21 3.36 6.25 -5.50
C LEU A 21 2.76 7.27 -6.47
N PHE A 22 3.31 7.35 -7.68
CA PHE A 22 2.68 8.06 -8.79
C PHE A 22 2.14 7.06 -9.80
N ILE A 23 0.82 6.94 -9.90
CA ILE A 23 0.16 5.92 -10.73
C ILE A 23 -0.62 6.60 -11.84
N ASN A 24 -0.51 6.07 -13.06
CA ASN A 24 -1.30 6.56 -14.19
C ASN A 24 -2.81 6.43 -13.89
N THR A 25 -3.59 7.47 -14.18
CA THR A 25 -5.02 7.49 -13.85
C THR A 25 -5.84 6.42 -14.59
N LYS A 26 -5.41 5.98 -15.78
CA LYS A 26 -6.01 4.82 -16.47
C LYS A 26 -5.67 3.50 -15.79
N ALA A 27 -4.43 3.34 -15.31
CA ALA A 27 -4.02 2.18 -14.53
C ALA A 27 -4.82 2.07 -13.22
N LEU A 28 -5.06 3.20 -12.53
CA LEU A 28 -5.92 3.25 -11.35
C LEU A 28 -7.35 2.80 -11.65
N LEU A 29 -7.93 3.23 -12.77
CA LEU A 29 -9.25 2.78 -13.17
C LEU A 29 -9.31 1.26 -13.37
N ASN A 30 -8.29 0.65 -13.99
CA ASN A 30 -8.22 -0.81 -14.14
C ASN A 30 -8.12 -1.52 -12.78
N ILE A 31 -7.35 -0.96 -11.84
CA ILE A 31 -7.23 -1.50 -10.47
C ILE A 31 -8.56 -1.36 -9.71
N GLU A 32 -9.26 -0.25 -9.87
CA GLU A 32 -10.61 -0.06 -9.31
C GLU A 32 -11.59 -1.11 -9.84
N GLN A 33 -11.54 -1.42 -11.14
CA GLN A 33 -12.38 -2.46 -11.75
C GLN A 33 -12.05 -3.87 -11.21
N ALA A 34 -10.78 -4.21 -11.03
CA ALA A 34 -10.36 -5.46 -10.41
C ALA A 34 -10.90 -5.59 -8.97
N LEU A 35 -10.88 -4.48 -8.21
CA LEU A 35 -11.42 -4.42 -6.86
C LEU A 35 -12.95 -4.56 -6.85
N ASP A 36 -13.65 -3.99 -7.83
CA ASP A 36 -15.09 -4.19 -7.99
C ASP A 36 -15.45 -5.66 -8.27
N GLU A 37 -14.67 -6.32 -9.12
CA GLU A 37 -14.88 -7.72 -9.45
C GLU A 37 -14.63 -8.63 -8.24
N ILE A 38 -13.55 -8.43 -7.49
CA ILE A 38 -13.26 -9.27 -6.31
C ILE A 38 -14.29 -9.05 -5.18
N LEU A 39 -14.77 -7.82 -4.99
CA LEU A 39 -15.79 -7.50 -3.99
C LEU A 39 -17.16 -8.06 -4.36
N SER A 40 -17.39 -8.30 -5.65
CA SER A 40 -18.60 -8.97 -6.16
C SER A 40 -18.51 -10.50 -6.10
N SER A 41 -17.32 -11.04 -5.79
CA SER A 41 -17.07 -12.48 -5.66
C SER A 41 -17.41 -13.01 -4.27
N PHE A 42 -17.82 -14.27 -4.19
CA PHE A 42 -18.14 -14.96 -2.92
C PHE A 42 -16.90 -15.50 -2.19
N TYR A 43 -15.70 -15.32 -2.74
CA TYR A 43 -14.47 -16.00 -2.29
C TYR A 43 -13.61 -15.17 -1.32
N THR A 44 -14.13 -14.08 -0.76
CA THR A 44 -13.39 -13.20 0.16
C THR A 44 -13.92 -13.28 1.58
N THR A 45 -13.03 -13.33 2.56
CA THR A 45 -13.33 -13.12 3.98
C THR A 45 -13.78 -11.68 4.26
N LYS A 46 -14.42 -11.44 5.41
CA LYS A 46 -14.85 -10.09 5.83
C LYS A 46 -13.68 -9.11 5.95
N ASP A 47 -12.52 -9.58 6.40
CA ASP A 47 -11.32 -8.76 6.55
C ASP A 47 -10.77 -8.35 5.18
N GLU A 48 -10.75 -9.27 4.23
CA GLU A 48 -10.38 -8.98 2.84
C GLU A 48 -11.34 -8.00 2.18
N GLN A 49 -12.66 -8.18 2.37
CA GLN A 49 -13.66 -7.24 1.85
C GLN A 49 -13.43 -5.84 2.39
N CYS A 50 -13.19 -5.69 3.70
CA CYS A 50 -12.90 -4.40 4.31
C CYS A 50 -11.63 -3.76 3.71
N ALA A 51 -10.57 -4.55 3.56
CA ALA A 51 -9.33 -4.07 2.97
C ALA A 51 -9.48 -3.65 1.50
N TYR A 52 -10.18 -4.45 0.70
CA TYR A 52 -10.44 -4.15 -0.72
C TYR A 52 -11.37 -2.96 -0.90
N MET A 53 -12.41 -2.80 -0.09
CA MET A 53 -13.23 -1.59 -0.09
C MET A 53 -12.39 -0.35 0.20
N ARG A 54 -11.51 -0.43 1.21
CA ARG A 54 -10.67 0.71 1.58
C ARG A 54 -9.63 1.06 0.51
N LEU A 55 -9.04 0.06 -0.13
CA LEU A 55 -8.16 0.24 -1.29
C LEU A 55 -8.90 0.87 -2.47
N LYS A 56 -10.13 0.42 -2.74
CA LYS A 56 -10.96 0.97 -3.82
C LYS A 56 -11.27 2.45 -3.58
N GLU A 57 -11.68 2.80 -2.37
CA GLU A 57 -11.91 4.20 -1.98
C GLU A 57 -10.64 5.04 -2.16
N LEU A 58 -9.49 4.54 -1.68
CA LEU A 58 -8.21 5.23 -1.81
C LEU A 58 -7.88 5.52 -3.28
N PHE A 59 -7.88 4.52 -4.14
CA PHE A 59 -7.55 4.69 -5.56
C PHE A 59 -8.53 5.62 -6.27
N LYS A 60 -9.83 5.47 -6.00
CA LYS A 60 -10.87 6.34 -6.55
C LYS A 60 -10.68 7.79 -6.12
N SER A 61 -10.45 8.03 -4.83
CA SER A 61 -10.21 9.38 -4.30
C SER A 61 -8.96 10.02 -4.90
N CYS A 62 -7.84 9.29 -4.97
CA CYS A 62 -6.61 9.77 -5.59
C CYS A 62 -6.80 10.11 -7.08
N ARG A 63 -7.49 9.24 -7.83
CA ARG A 63 -7.78 9.46 -9.25
C ARG A 63 -8.68 10.68 -9.48
N GLN A 64 -9.67 10.89 -8.61
CA GLN A 64 -10.62 12.02 -8.71
C GLN A 64 -10.04 13.35 -8.21
N ALA A 65 -9.01 13.31 -7.37
CA ALA A 65 -8.37 14.50 -6.82
C ALA A 65 -7.45 15.23 -7.81
N THR A 66 -7.17 14.65 -8.98
CA THR A 66 -6.24 15.21 -9.97
C THR A 66 -6.82 15.19 -11.39
N ASN A 67 -6.45 16.18 -12.18
CA ASN A 67 -6.68 16.22 -13.63
C ASN A 67 -5.43 15.79 -14.43
N SER A 68 -4.35 15.41 -13.74
CA SER A 68 -3.10 14.96 -14.36
C SER A 68 -3.21 13.53 -14.91
N THR A 69 -2.29 13.18 -15.80
CA THR A 69 -2.12 11.78 -16.26
C THR A 69 -1.69 10.86 -15.12
N TYR A 70 -1.09 11.40 -14.06
CA TYR A 70 -0.64 10.65 -12.88
C TYR A 70 -1.33 11.17 -11.62
N ALA A 71 -1.72 10.25 -10.75
CA ALA A 71 -2.23 10.54 -9.42
C ALA A 71 -1.22 10.09 -8.36
N GLU A 72 -1.07 10.92 -7.33
CA GLU A 72 -0.31 10.59 -6.13
C GLU A 72 -1.17 9.69 -5.24
N VAL A 73 -0.61 8.53 -4.86
CA VAL A 73 -1.27 7.52 -4.04
C VAL A 73 -0.38 7.18 -2.87
N ARG A 74 -0.93 7.39 -1.67
CA ARG A 74 -0.26 7.07 -0.41
C ARG A 74 -0.86 5.82 0.21
N ILE A 75 -0.17 4.68 0.09
CA ILE A 75 -0.66 3.37 0.53
C ILE A 75 -0.01 2.98 1.84
N ASN A 76 -0.79 2.55 2.83
CA ASN A 76 -0.22 1.96 4.05
C ASN A 76 0.33 0.55 3.75
N LYS A 77 1.51 0.23 4.29
CA LYS A 77 2.17 -1.09 4.14
C LYS A 77 1.24 -2.27 4.42
N CYS A 78 0.30 -2.16 5.35
CA CYS A 78 -0.63 -3.25 5.68
C CYS A 78 -1.48 -3.70 4.49
N TYR A 79 -1.64 -2.85 3.47
CA TYR A 79 -2.39 -3.16 2.25
C TYR A 79 -1.61 -3.95 1.21
N ILE A 80 -0.28 -4.04 1.32
CA ILE A 80 0.57 -4.71 0.31
C ILE A 80 0.19 -6.18 0.16
N LYS A 81 -0.12 -6.87 1.27
CA LYS A 81 -0.55 -8.28 1.21
C LYS A 81 -1.82 -8.45 0.35
N TYR A 82 -2.78 -7.55 0.51
CA TYR A 82 -4.03 -7.59 -0.25
C TYR A 82 -3.82 -7.25 -1.73
N ILE A 83 -2.93 -6.29 -2.04
CA ILE A 83 -2.54 -5.99 -3.42
C ILE A 83 -1.84 -7.20 -4.08
N LYS A 84 -0.99 -7.90 -3.32
CA LYS A 84 -0.32 -9.14 -3.76
C LYS A 84 -1.32 -10.26 -4.03
N ASP A 85 -2.26 -10.49 -3.11
CA ASP A 85 -3.29 -11.52 -3.26
C ASP A 85 -4.19 -11.24 -4.47
N LEU A 86 -4.58 -9.98 -4.65
CA LEU A 86 -5.32 -9.52 -5.83
C LEU A 86 -4.52 -9.73 -7.12
N GLY A 87 -3.22 -9.43 -7.10
CA GLY A 87 -2.31 -9.64 -8.21
C GLY A 87 -2.17 -11.11 -8.61
N TYR A 88 -2.19 -12.02 -7.65
CA TYR A 88 -2.21 -13.47 -7.93
C TYR A 88 -3.56 -13.93 -8.48
N TYR A 89 -4.66 -13.46 -7.90
CA TYR A 89 -6.01 -13.83 -8.34
C TYR A 89 -6.22 -13.47 -9.82
N PHE A 90 -5.73 -12.30 -10.25
CA PHE A 90 -5.86 -11.82 -11.62
C PHE A 90 -4.63 -12.09 -12.51
N ALA A 91 -3.69 -12.94 -12.10
CA ALA A 91 -2.40 -13.10 -12.78
C ALA A 91 -2.49 -13.50 -14.27
N SER A 92 -3.56 -14.21 -14.66
CA SER A 92 -3.81 -14.64 -16.04
C SER A 92 -4.58 -13.62 -16.88
N ARG A 93 -5.08 -12.53 -16.29
CA ARG A 93 -5.94 -11.55 -16.96
C ARG A 93 -5.15 -10.32 -17.41
N ILE A 94 -5.04 -10.17 -18.73
CA ILE A 94 -4.23 -9.10 -19.37
C ILE A 94 -4.80 -7.71 -19.07
N GLU A 95 -6.13 -7.59 -18.95
CA GLU A 95 -6.81 -6.33 -18.60
C GLU A 95 -6.34 -5.73 -17.26
N TYR A 96 -5.90 -6.58 -16.33
CA TYR A 96 -5.39 -6.21 -15.02
C TYR A 96 -3.85 -6.24 -14.93
N ALA A 97 -3.15 -6.15 -16.08
CA ALA A 97 -1.70 -5.97 -16.11
C ALA A 97 -1.18 -4.83 -15.20
N PRO A 98 -1.87 -3.68 -15.05
CA PRO A 98 -1.43 -2.65 -14.11
C PRO A 98 -1.34 -3.11 -12.65
N LEU A 99 -2.19 -4.04 -12.23
CA LEU A 99 -2.15 -4.60 -10.87
C LEU A 99 -0.92 -5.50 -10.68
N LYS A 100 -0.55 -6.27 -11.71
CA LYS A 100 0.67 -7.07 -11.71
C LYS A 100 1.91 -6.18 -11.59
N ILE A 101 1.98 -5.11 -12.38
CA ILE A 101 3.07 -4.13 -12.34
C ILE A 101 3.14 -3.46 -10.95
N LEU A 102 2.00 -3.07 -10.39
CA LEU A 102 1.94 -2.50 -9.04
C LEU A 102 2.48 -3.49 -7.98
N ASN A 103 2.07 -4.76 -8.06
CA ASN A 103 2.55 -5.79 -7.14
C ASN A 103 4.07 -6.04 -7.29
N GLU A 104 4.58 -6.09 -8.52
CA GLU A 104 6.02 -6.23 -8.79
C GLU A 104 6.80 -5.04 -8.23
N TYR A 105 6.32 -3.81 -8.43
CA TYR A 105 6.93 -2.60 -7.90
C TYR A 105 6.96 -2.61 -6.36
N LEU A 106 5.84 -2.94 -5.71
CA LEU A 106 5.78 -3.04 -4.26
C LEU A 106 6.68 -4.14 -3.71
N ARG A 107 6.87 -5.24 -4.44
CA ARG A 107 7.80 -6.31 -4.04
C ARG A 107 9.24 -5.82 -4.06
N VAL A 108 9.68 -5.17 -5.13
CA VAL A 108 11.03 -4.59 -5.23
C VAL A 108 11.25 -3.56 -4.13
N PHE A 109 10.29 -2.65 -3.92
CA PHE A 109 10.36 -1.67 -2.84
C PHE A 109 10.53 -2.32 -1.46
N MET A 110 9.80 -3.41 -1.20
CA MET A 110 9.90 -4.14 0.07
C MET A 110 11.24 -4.87 0.23
N GLU A 111 11.81 -5.41 -0.84
CA GLU A 111 13.12 -6.06 -0.83
C GLU A 111 14.23 -5.04 -0.55
N GLU A 112 14.21 -3.89 -1.25
CA GLU A 112 15.12 -2.78 -1.02
C GLU A 112 14.99 -2.21 0.41
N ASP A 113 13.77 -2.06 0.92
CA ASP A 113 13.53 -1.57 2.29
C ASP A 113 14.07 -2.55 3.34
N ILE A 114 13.91 -3.87 3.15
CA ILE A 114 14.51 -4.89 4.01
C ILE A 114 16.03 -4.80 3.98
N GLU A 115 16.63 -4.65 2.81
CA GLU A 115 18.08 -4.52 2.66
C GLU A 115 18.59 -3.24 3.33
N ASN A 116 17.90 -2.12 3.15
CA ASN A 116 18.21 -0.84 3.77
C ASN A 116 18.08 -0.90 5.31
N ILE A 117 17.03 -1.55 5.83
CA ILE A 117 16.86 -1.78 7.27
C ILE A 117 17.98 -2.68 7.80
N SER A 118 18.34 -3.74 7.07
CA SER A 118 19.43 -4.64 7.47
C SER A 118 20.78 -3.91 7.52
N THR A 119 21.03 -3.05 6.54
CA THR A 119 22.22 -2.21 6.46
C THR A 119 22.25 -1.21 7.62
N PHE A 120 21.12 -0.55 7.89
CA PHE A 120 20.97 0.35 9.02
C PHE A 120 21.21 -0.35 10.37
N LEU A 121 20.70 -1.57 10.56
CA LEU A 121 20.92 -2.36 11.76
C LEU A 121 22.40 -2.69 12.01
N ASN A 122 23.20 -2.79 10.96
CA ASN A 122 24.64 -3.05 11.03
C ASN A 122 25.48 -1.79 11.25
N LEU A 123 24.90 -0.58 11.21
CA LEU A 123 25.60 0.66 11.52
C LEU A 123 25.93 0.75 13.03
N ASN A 124 27.01 1.46 13.36
CA ASN A 124 27.32 1.79 14.76
C ASN A 124 26.25 2.72 15.35
N GLU A 125 26.15 2.79 16.68
CA GLU A 125 25.10 3.61 17.33
C GLU A 125 25.21 5.10 17.00
N ASP A 126 26.43 5.67 16.95
CA ASP A 126 26.62 7.09 16.63
C ASP A 126 26.15 7.48 15.22
N ILE A 127 26.30 6.57 14.25
CA ILE A 127 25.82 6.76 12.87
C ILE A 127 24.32 6.54 12.81
N LYS A 128 23.77 5.54 13.53
CA LYS A 128 22.32 5.35 13.65
C LYS A 128 21.64 6.59 14.22
N VAL A 129 22.18 7.15 15.31
CA VAL A 129 21.68 8.39 15.91
C VAL A 129 21.73 9.53 14.90
N ARG A 130 22.84 9.71 14.16
CA ARG A 130 22.95 10.76 13.12
C ARG A 130 22.00 10.61 11.95
N VAL A 131 21.80 9.38 11.47
CA VAL A 131 20.87 9.07 10.37
C VAL A 131 19.43 9.31 10.80
N LEU A 132 19.08 8.93 12.03
CA LEU A 132 17.76 9.17 12.60
C LEU A 132 17.54 10.64 13.01
N SER A 133 18.62 11.36 13.33
CA SER A 133 18.60 12.78 13.70
C SER A 133 18.77 13.72 12.50
N ASN A 134 18.56 13.27 11.26
CA ASN A 134 18.28 14.15 10.13
C ASN A 134 16.82 14.68 10.19
N ILE A 135 16.38 15.00 11.40
CA ILE A 135 15.34 15.94 11.81
C ILE A 135 15.94 16.79 12.93
#